data_AF-A0A2N5TDI1-F1
#
_entry.id   AF-A0A2N5TDI1-F1
#
_cell.length_a   1.000
_cell.length_b   1.000
_cell.length_c   1.000
_cell.angle_alpha   90.00
_cell.angle_beta   90.00
_cell.angle_gamma   90.00
#
_symmetry.space_group_name_H-M   'P 1'
#
loop_
_entity.id
_entity.type
_entity.pdbx_description
1 polymer ?
#
loop_
_entity_poly.entity_id
_entity_poly.type
_entity_poly.pdbx_seq_one_letter_code
_entity_poly.pdbx_strand_id
1 'polypeptide(L)'
;MEVILLDQMHQDADSESLNAEDKDIPVLSEEPSGPVVSRLELWSYYLYYNGNNGVGPMSYSLTLFQLLATAAGYDPHLGPGSTCTTDCVIPFAGGTKSVTSVVLIANGIAFGIMTILFTSLGALADYRQYGRWILLTMTLLCWASQSSVLALTDPSRWKAGMALYIIGFVTYGATLVFYAAQFPTLASNTLHSRNLNEEFQSNKITKWDLQIGQSLERSRISNISTVHSNIGYLFVSLLNLSVLLPLAGNPHVNNYTIFLEFGGLYSKNRAQDLAYLQVTIR
;
A
#
# COMPACT_ATOMS: atom_id res chain seq x y z
N MET A 1 4.08 2.41 12.49
CA MET A 1 3.10 3.29 11.82
C MET A 1 1.98 2.47 11.19
N GLU A 2 2.32 1.40 10.46
CA GLU A 2 1.36 0.40 9.94
C GLU A 2 0.60 -0.37 11.04
N VAL A 3 1.28 -0.72 12.14
CA VAL A 3 0.62 -1.29 13.34
C VAL A 3 -0.25 -0.25 14.07
N ILE A 4 0.12 1.02 14.05
CA ILE A 4 -0.57 2.09 14.82
C ILE A 4 -1.90 2.47 14.16
N LEU A 5 -1.99 2.41 12.83
CA LEU A 5 -3.23 2.67 12.09
C LEU A 5 -4.27 1.55 12.28
N LEU A 6 -3.81 0.30 12.42
CA LEU A 6 -4.65 -0.84 12.77
C LEU A 6 -5.00 -0.88 14.27
N ASP A 7 -4.10 -0.40 15.14
CA ASP A 7 -4.35 -0.26 16.58
C ASP A 7 -5.35 0.88 16.87
N GLN A 8 -5.37 1.95 16.07
CA GLN A 8 -6.40 3.00 16.18
C GLN A 8 -7.79 2.47 15.83
N MET A 9 -7.91 1.54 14.87
CA MET A 9 -9.17 0.84 14.62
C MET A 9 -9.58 -0.12 15.75
N HIS A 10 -8.62 -0.63 16.52
CA HIS A 10 -8.88 -1.45 17.72
C HIS A 10 -9.23 -0.58 18.95
N GLN A 11 -8.59 0.58 19.15
CA GLN A 11 -8.79 1.46 20.31
C GLN A 11 -10.13 2.21 20.28
N ASP A 12 -10.65 2.53 19.09
CA ASP A 12 -12.01 3.09 18.96
C ASP A 12 -13.09 2.05 19.31
N ALA A 13 -12.78 0.74 19.23
CA ALA A 13 -13.71 -0.33 19.58
C ALA A 13 -13.66 -0.70 21.08
N ASP A 14 -12.49 -0.58 21.73
CA ASP A 14 -12.29 -1.06 23.10
C ASP A 14 -12.48 0.03 24.19
N SER A 15 -12.53 1.31 23.82
CA SER A 15 -12.71 2.41 24.80
C SER A 15 -14.19 2.71 25.14
N GLU A 16 -15.14 2.06 24.47
CA GLU A 16 -16.58 2.25 24.68
C GLU A 16 -17.26 1.05 25.38
N SER A 17 -16.58 0.45 26.36
CA SER A 17 -17.26 -0.47 27.30
C SER A 17 -16.84 -0.19 28.72
N LEU A 18 -17.66 0.61 29.43
CA LEU A 18 -17.95 0.54 30.87
C LEU A 18 -18.90 1.71 31.18
N ASN A 19 -20.18 1.57 30.86
CA ASN A 19 -21.31 1.96 31.70
C ASN A 19 -22.61 1.60 31.01
N ALA A 20 -23.34 0.67 31.64
CA ALA A 20 -24.68 0.29 31.28
C ALA A 20 -25.65 1.44 31.64
N GLU A 21 -26.07 2.21 30.64
CA GLU A 21 -27.37 2.87 30.57
C GLU A 21 -27.49 3.51 29.20
N ASP A 22 -28.43 3.00 28.40
CA ASP A 22 -29.12 3.65 27.28
C ASP A 22 -28.44 4.89 26.66
N LYS A 23 -27.22 4.70 26.14
CA LYS A 23 -26.69 5.59 25.13
C LYS A 23 -27.08 4.98 23.81
N ASP A 24 -27.79 5.75 22.99
CA ASP A 24 -27.91 5.50 21.55
C ASP A 24 -26.50 5.34 20.97
N ILE A 25 -26.00 4.10 20.99
CA ILE A 25 -24.77 3.71 20.33
C ILE A 25 -25.00 4.06 18.87
N PRO A 26 -24.19 4.95 18.28
CA PRO A 26 -24.34 5.37 16.90
C PRO A 26 -24.47 4.13 16.03
N VAL A 27 -25.58 4.06 15.31
CA VAL A 27 -25.91 2.94 14.45
C VAL A 27 -24.91 2.94 13.29
N LEU A 28 -23.81 2.22 13.44
CA LEU A 28 -22.87 1.84 12.36
C LEU A 28 -23.41 0.64 11.55
N SER A 29 -24.74 0.40 11.59
CA SER A 29 -25.37 -0.51 10.63
C SER A 29 -25.46 0.22 9.30
N GLU A 30 -24.37 0.14 8.55
CA GLU A 30 -24.35 0.51 7.14
C GLU A 30 -25.38 -0.39 6.46
N GLU A 31 -26.50 0.18 6.01
CA GLU A 31 -27.50 -0.60 5.29
C GLU A 31 -26.83 -1.25 4.07
N PRO A 32 -27.10 -2.54 3.81
CA PRO A 32 -26.48 -3.25 2.71
C PRO A 32 -26.89 -2.59 1.39
N SER A 33 -25.97 -1.81 0.83
CA SER A 33 -26.18 -1.07 -0.40
C SER A 33 -25.34 -1.69 -1.52
N GLY A 34 -25.99 -2.25 -2.54
CA GLY A 34 -25.31 -2.87 -3.70
C GLY A 34 -25.63 -4.36 -3.89
N PRO A 35 -24.89 -5.08 -4.76
CA PRO A 35 -25.01 -6.53 -4.91
C PRO A 35 -24.35 -7.30 -3.74
N VAL A 36 -24.72 -8.57 -3.56
CA VAL A 36 -24.09 -9.46 -2.56
C VAL A 36 -22.65 -9.74 -2.97
N VAL A 37 -21.72 -9.60 -2.02
CA VAL A 37 -20.30 -9.87 -2.25
C VAL A 37 -20.10 -11.34 -2.64
N SER A 38 -19.55 -11.58 -3.82
CA SER A 38 -19.21 -12.92 -4.26
C SER A 38 -17.89 -13.41 -3.63
N ARG A 39 -17.70 -14.73 -3.56
CA ARG A 39 -16.43 -15.30 -3.07
C ARG A 39 -15.23 -14.83 -3.88
N LEU A 40 -15.42 -14.57 -5.17
CA LEU A 40 -14.36 -14.09 -6.04
C LEU A 40 -13.96 -12.66 -5.69
N GLU A 41 -14.92 -11.77 -5.40
CA GLU A 41 -14.64 -10.38 -4.99
C GLU A 41 -13.91 -10.34 -3.65
N LEU A 42 -14.30 -11.22 -2.72
CA LEU A 42 -13.66 -11.34 -1.42
C LEU A 42 -12.21 -11.84 -1.52
N TRP A 43 -11.95 -12.86 -2.34
CA TRP A 43 -10.58 -13.33 -2.58
C TRP A 43 -9.73 -12.31 -3.33
N SER A 44 -10.33 -11.61 -4.28
CA SER A 44 -9.72 -10.51 -4.99
C SER A 44 -9.35 -9.34 -4.05
N TYR A 45 -10.17 -9.04 -3.04
CA TYR A 45 -9.84 -8.08 -1.98
C TYR A 45 -8.59 -8.51 -1.20
N TYR A 46 -8.54 -9.77 -0.74
CA TYR A 46 -7.38 -10.30 -0.02
C TYR A 46 -6.09 -10.31 -0.85
N LEU A 47 -6.20 -10.64 -2.14
CA LEU A 47 -5.07 -10.68 -3.04
C LEU A 47 -4.59 -9.28 -3.42
N TYR A 48 -5.49 -8.29 -3.51
CA TYR A 48 -5.12 -6.91 -3.81
C TYR A 48 -4.10 -6.36 -2.82
N TYR A 49 -4.25 -6.68 -1.54
CA TYR A 49 -3.30 -6.27 -0.51
C TYR A 49 -1.90 -6.89 -0.69
N ASN A 50 -1.83 -8.09 -1.28
CA ASN A 50 -0.56 -8.75 -1.63
C ASN A 50 0.04 -8.22 -2.94
N GLY A 51 -0.81 -7.87 -3.91
CA GLY A 51 -0.42 -7.28 -5.19
C GLY A 51 -0.01 -5.82 -5.08
N ASN A 52 -0.48 -5.11 -4.05
CA ASN A 52 -0.06 -3.74 -3.74
C ASN A 52 1.37 -3.76 -3.15
N ASN A 53 2.33 -3.73 -4.07
CA ASN A 53 3.80 -3.73 -4.04
C ASN A 53 4.56 -2.98 -2.90
N GLY A 54 4.23 -3.18 -1.63
CA GLY A 54 4.95 -2.55 -0.51
C GLY A 54 6.36 -3.08 -0.29
N VAL A 55 6.54 -4.40 -0.42
CA VAL A 55 7.75 -5.09 0.05
C VAL A 55 8.87 -5.10 -0.97
N GLY A 56 8.51 -5.29 -2.25
CA GLY A 56 9.46 -5.45 -3.32
C GLY A 56 9.72 -4.13 -4.04
N PRO A 57 8.90 -3.76 -5.04
CA PRO A 57 9.22 -2.64 -5.91
C PRO A 57 9.36 -1.29 -5.21
N MET A 58 8.60 -1.01 -4.15
CA MET A 58 8.78 0.22 -3.36
C MET A 58 10.14 0.27 -2.66
N SER A 59 10.47 -0.76 -1.88
CA SER A 59 11.73 -0.87 -1.14
C SER A 59 12.94 -0.83 -2.07
N TYR A 60 12.83 -1.50 -3.23
CA TYR A 60 13.88 -1.47 -4.24
C TYR A 60 13.96 -0.16 -5.01
N SER A 61 12.83 0.55 -5.23
CA SER A 61 12.86 1.86 -5.88
C SER A 61 13.69 2.86 -5.08
N LEU A 62 13.54 2.86 -3.75
CA LEU A 62 14.36 3.66 -2.85
C LEU A 62 15.84 3.24 -2.91
N THR A 63 16.09 1.93 -2.83
CA THR A 63 17.44 1.36 -2.87
C THR A 63 18.15 1.71 -4.18
N LEU A 64 17.47 1.60 -5.31
CA LEU A 64 18.02 1.89 -6.63
C LEU A 64 18.27 3.39 -6.82
N PHE A 65 17.34 4.24 -6.37
CA PHE A 65 17.57 5.68 -6.31
C PHE A 65 18.83 6.02 -5.50
N GLN A 66 18.98 5.44 -4.30
CA GLN A 66 20.15 5.67 -3.47
C GLN A 66 21.43 5.19 -4.15
N LEU A 67 21.42 4.03 -4.80
CA LEU A 67 22.57 3.50 -5.53
C LEU A 67 22.97 4.37 -6.72
N LEU A 68 22.00 4.85 -7.52
CA LEU A 68 22.27 5.77 -8.62
C LEU A 68 22.85 7.09 -8.11
N ALA A 69 22.32 7.61 -7.00
CA ALA A 69 22.81 8.83 -6.38
C ALA A 69 24.24 8.65 -5.83
N THR A 70 24.53 7.51 -5.19
CA THR A 70 25.88 7.15 -4.74
C THR A 70 26.85 7.04 -5.92
N ALA A 71 26.45 6.36 -7.00
CA ALA A 71 27.28 6.20 -8.20
C ALA A 71 27.50 7.52 -8.98
N ALA A 72 26.57 8.48 -8.87
CA ALA A 72 26.72 9.82 -9.44
C ALA A 72 27.47 10.80 -8.53
N GLY A 73 27.66 10.42 -7.27
CA GLY A 73 28.37 11.23 -6.28
C GLY A 73 29.88 11.10 -6.40
N TYR A 74 30.56 11.98 -5.68
CA TYR A 74 32.02 11.98 -5.56
C TYR A 74 32.42 12.14 -4.09
N ASP A 75 33.67 11.81 -3.78
CA ASP A 75 34.23 12.00 -2.45
C ASP A 75 34.57 13.50 -2.25
N PRO A 76 33.99 14.17 -1.24
CA PRO A 76 34.26 15.59 -0.97
C PRO A 76 35.72 15.90 -0.68
N HIS A 77 36.53 14.92 -0.22
CA HIS A 77 37.95 15.09 0.06
C HIS A 77 38.83 14.99 -1.19
N LEU A 78 38.43 14.18 -2.17
CA LEU A 78 39.17 13.96 -3.42
C LEU A 78 38.69 14.87 -4.57
N GLY A 79 37.49 15.42 -4.44
CA GLY A 79 36.91 16.36 -5.41
C GLY A 79 36.12 15.67 -6.54
N PRO A 80 35.55 16.47 -7.45
CA PRO A 80 34.66 15.99 -8.51
C PRO A 80 35.39 15.01 -9.45
N GLY A 81 34.77 13.85 -9.72
CA GLY A 81 35.33 12.80 -10.60
C GLY A 81 36.01 11.64 -9.86
N SER A 82 36.10 11.70 -8.53
CA SER A 82 36.51 10.58 -7.70
C SER A 82 35.38 9.55 -7.55
N THR A 83 35.73 8.25 -7.54
CA THR A 83 34.78 7.18 -7.21
C THR A 83 34.49 7.21 -5.72
N CYS A 84 33.22 7.32 -5.36
CA CYS A 84 32.82 7.40 -3.97
C CYS A 84 32.44 6.04 -3.36
N THR A 85 32.88 5.80 -2.11
CA THR A 85 32.62 4.56 -1.36
C THR A 85 31.87 4.76 -0.04
N THR A 86 32.13 5.84 0.72
CA THR A 86 31.53 6.03 2.07
C THR A 86 30.80 7.36 2.28
N ASP A 87 31.40 8.50 1.90
CA ASP A 87 30.86 9.85 2.19
C ASP A 87 30.46 10.62 0.92
N CYS A 88 29.53 10.05 0.15
CA CYS A 88 29.22 10.56 -1.18
C CYS A 88 28.39 11.83 -1.14
N VAL A 89 28.89 12.85 -1.83
CA VAL A 89 28.17 14.10 -2.07
C VAL A 89 27.74 14.20 -3.52
N ILE A 90 26.54 14.75 -3.72
CA ILE A 90 25.97 15.02 -5.04
C ILE A 90 25.58 16.50 -5.17
N PRO A 91 25.65 17.06 -6.38
CA PRO A 91 25.18 18.42 -6.65
C PRO A 91 23.65 18.48 -6.54
N PHE A 92 23.13 19.19 -5.54
CA PHE A 92 21.71 19.29 -5.23
C PHE A 92 21.34 20.74 -4.87
N ALA A 93 20.30 21.28 -5.52
CA ALA A 93 19.73 22.61 -5.27
C ALA A 93 20.76 23.77 -5.21
N GLY A 94 21.72 23.78 -6.14
CA GLY A 94 22.74 24.84 -6.23
C GLY A 94 23.93 24.68 -5.28
N GLY A 95 23.95 23.63 -4.44
CA GLY A 95 25.09 23.27 -3.58
C GLY A 95 25.42 21.77 -3.64
N THR A 96 26.22 21.30 -2.69
CA THR A 96 26.54 19.89 -2.50
C THR A 96 25.82 19.35 -1.27
N LYS A 97 25.25 18.15 -1.36
CA LYS A 97 24.61 17.46 -0.22
C LYS A 97 25.00 15.99 -0.22
N SER A 98 25.04 15.38 0.97
CA SER A 98 25.23 13.94 1.06
C SER A 98 24.05 13.19 0.44
N VAL A 99 24.30 12.03 -0.15
CA VAL A 99 23.26 11.18 -0.74
C VAL A 99 22.16 10.89 0.28
N THR A 100 22.53 10.55 1.52
CA THR A 100 21.57 10.31 2.63
C THR A 100 20.66 11.52 2.89
N SER A 101 21.21 12.74 2.86
CA SER A 101 20.39 13.95 3.01
C SER A 101 19.43 14.15 1.84
N VAL A 102 19.84 13.86 0.61
CA VAL A 102 18.97 13.96 -0.57
C VAL A 102 17.85 12.92 -0.52
N VAL A 103 18.15 11.69 -0.07
CA VAL A 103 17.14 10.66 0.19
C VAL A 103 16.13 11.13 1.23
N LEU A 104 16.60 11.71 2.34
CA LEU A 104 15.72 12.23 3.37
C LEU A 104 14.82 13.38 2.87
N ILE A 105 15.36 14.26 2.02
CA ILE A 105 14.57 15.32 1.37
C ILE A 105 13.50 14.70 0.46
N ALA A 106 13.82 13.66 -0.31
CA ALA A 106 12.85 12.96 -1.14
C ALA A 106 11.69 12.39 -0.31
N ASN A 107 11.99 11.76 0.82
CA ASN A 107 10.99 11.26 1.76
C ASN A 107 10.11 12.40 2.30
N GLY A 108 10.72 13.51 2.72
CA GLY A 108 10.01 14.68 3.22
C GLY A 108 9.06 15.29 2.17
N ILE A 109 9.51 15.39 0.91
CA ILE A 109 8.66 15.84 -0.21
C ILE A 109 7.50 14.86 -0.40
N ALA A 110 7.76 13.56 -0.40
CA ALA A 110 6.74 12.55 -0.59
C ALA A 110 5.68 12.61 0.51
N PHE A 111 6.09 12.78 1.78
CA PHE A 111 5.15 13.02 2.88
C PHE A 111 4.34 14.30 2.70
N GLY A 112 4.97 15.41 2.31
CA GLY A 112 4.25 16.65 2.05
C GLY A 112 3.18 16.50 0.95
N ILE A 113 3.52 15.81 -0.14
CA ILE A 113 2.57 15.51 -1.22
C ILE A 113 1.45 14.59 -0.73
N MET A 114 1.78 13.55 0.03
CA MET A 114 0.77 12.66 0.65
C MET A 114 -0.18 13.45 1.56
N THR A 115 0.33 14.36 2.40
CA THR A 115 -0.52 15.20 3.26
C THR A 115 -1.50 16.01 2.43
N ILE A 116 -1.05 16.64 1.35
CA ILE A 116 -1.91 17.43 0.46
C ILE A 116 -2.94 16.52 -0.22
N LEU A 117 -2.52 15.37 -0.75
CA LEU A 117 -3.39 14.42 -1.40
C LEU A 117 -4.43 13.85 -0.45
N PHE A 118 -4.07 13.42 0.75
CA PHE A 118 -5.03 12.82 1.69
C PHE A 118 -5.96 13.86 2.31
N THR A 119 -5.49 15.08 2.53
CA THR A 119 -6.35 16.17 2.99
C THR A 119 -7.37 16.55 1.91
N SER A 120 -6.98 16.59 0.64
CA SER A 120 -7.87 16.98 -0.47
C SER A 120 -8.77 15.84 -0.95
N LEU A 121 -8.21 14.64 -1.09
CA LEU A 121 -8.93 13.47 -1.59
C LEU A 121 -9.70 12.71 -0.51
N GLY A 122 -9.43 12.95 0.79
CA GLY A 122 -10.22 12.37 1.87
C GLY A 122 -11.71 12.68 1.74
N ALA A 123 -12.05 13.94 1.45
CA ALA A 123 -13.42 14.36 1.18
C ALA A 123 -14.01 13.82 -0.14
N LEU A 124 -13.15 13.41 -1.09
CA LEU A 124 -13.57 12.77 -2.34
C LEU A 124 -13.75 11.25 -2.18
N ALA A 125 -13.07 10.64 -1.21
CA ALA A 125 -13.21 9.22 -0.88
C ALA A 125 -14.62 8.87 -0.40
N ASP A 126 -15.29 9.82 0.27
CA ASP A 126 -16.69 9.69 0.71
C ASP A 126 -17.66 9.55 -0.48
N TYR A 127 -17.26 10.00 -1.68
CA TYR A 127 -18.04 9.75 -2.89
C TYR A 127 -17.74 8.37 -3.48
N ARG A 128 -18.54 7.40 -3.03
CA ARG A 128 -18.53 5.98 -3.41
C ARG A 128 -18.36 5.70 -4.92
N GLN A 129 -18.88 6.56 -5.79
CA GLN A 129 -18.78 6.40 -7.25
C GLN A 129 -17.38 6.71 -7.82
N TYR A 130 -16.64 7.62 -7.19
CA TYR A 130 -15.31 8.07 -7.65
C TYR A 130 -14.16 7.31 -7.00
N GLY A 131 -14.36 6.77 -5.78
CA GLY A 131 -13.36 5.99 -5.05
C GLY A 131 -12.76 4.84 -5.88
N ARG A 132 -13.60 4.10 -6.62
CA ARG A 132 -13.16 3.01 -7.52
C ARG A 132 -12.20 3.46 -8.64
N TRP A 133 -12.46 4.62 -9.25
CA TRP A 133 -11.64 5.16 -10.34
C TRP A 133 -10.32 5.75 -9.81
N ILE A 134 -10.37 6.34 -8.61
CA ILE A 134 -9.18 6.84 -7.93
C ILE A 134 -8.27 5.67 -7.56
N LEU A 135 -8.81 4.61 -6.96
CA LEU A 135 -8.04 3.40 -6.64
C LEU A 135 -7.37 2.84 -7.90
N LEU A 136 -8.13 2.61 -8.97
CA LEU A 136 -7.59 2.14 -10.26
C LEU A 136 -6.45 3.02 -10.78
N THR A 137 -6.67 4.34 -10.80
CA THR A 137 -5.69 5.30 -11.33
C THR A 137 -4.41 5.29 -10.51
N MET A 138 -4.51 5.29 -9.18
CA MET A 138 -3.35 5.27 -8.29
C MET A 138 -2.59 3.94 -8.38
N THR A 139 -3.29 2.81 -8.53
CA THR A 139 -2.66 1.50 -8.74
C THR A 139 -1.87 1.46 -10.05
N LEU A 140 -2.45 1.97 -11.14
CA LEU A 140 -1.77 2.02 -12.44
C LEU A 140 -0.56 2.96 -12.40
N LEU A 141 -0.68 4.13 -11.77
CA LEU A 141 0.44 5.05 -11.60
C LEU A 141 1.56 4.44 -10.75
N CYS A 142 1.20 3.75 -9.66
CA CYS A 142 2.13 3.04 -8.80
C CYS A 142 2.91 1.96 -9.59
N TRP A 143 2.20 1.12 -10.37
CA TRP A 143 2.86 0.12 -11.20
C TRP A 143 3.73 0.74 -12.29
N ALA A 144 3.27 1.80 -12.94
CA ALA A 144 4.00 2.49 -13.98
C ALA A 144 5.29 3.11 -13.43
N SER A 145 5.23 3.79 -12.29
CA SER A 145 6.40 4.40 -11.67
C SER A 145 7.40 3.35 -11.24
N GLN A 146 6.94 2.27 -10.59
CA GLN A 146 7.82 1.20 -10.12
C GLN A 146 8.45 0.41 -11.29
N SER A 147 7.69 0.16 -12.35
CA SER A 147 8.22 -0.52 -13.54
C SER A 147 9.24 0.36 -14.29
N SER A 148 9.04 1.68 -14.27
CA SER A 148 9.95 2.64 -14.92
C SER A 148 11.33 2.71 -14.26
N VAL A 149 11.43 2.34 -12.97
CA VAL A 149 12.71 2.31 -12.25
C VAL A 149 13.68 1.30 -12.87
N LEU A 150 13.18 0.20 -13.47
CA LEU A 150 14.01 -0.78 -14.19
C LEU A 150 14.77 -0.18 -15.39
N ALA A 151 14.23 0.89 -16.01
CA ALA A 151 14.87 1.54 -17.14
C ALA A 151 16.02 2.47 -16.73
N LEU A 152 16.23 2.69 -15.42
CA LEU A 152 17.28 3.56 -14.90
C LEU A 152 18.55 2.77 -14.60
N THR A 153 19.40 2.61 -15.60
CA THR A 153 20.72 1.97 -15.45
C THR A 153 21.86 2.97 -15.33
N ASP A 154 21.64 4.24 -15.72
CA ASP A 154 22.67 5.26 -15.80
C ASP A 154 22.71 6.12 -14.52
N PRO A 155 23.87 6.27 -13.85
CA PRO A 155 24.02 7.11 -12.67
C PRO A 155 23.62 8.58 -12.90
N SER A 156 23.81 9.11 -14.12
CA SER A 156 23.44 10.48 -14.49
C SER A 156 21.94 10.77 -14.34
N ARG A 157 21.10 9.72 -14.29
CA ARG A 157 19.64 9.81 -14.17
C ARG A 157 19.14 9.68 -12.72
N TRP A 158 19.99 9.83 -11.72
CA TRP A 158 19.58 9.73 -10.30
C TRP A 158 18.42 10.68 -9.94
N LYS A 159 18.31 11.86 -10.58
CA LYS A 159 17.17 12.79 -10.40
C LYS A 159 15.85 12.18 -10.90
N ALA A 160 15.89 11.44 -12.00
CA ALA A 160 14.72 10.70 -12.49
C ALA A 160 14.36 9.55 -11.52
N GLY A 161 15.37 8.88 -10.95
CA GLY A 161 15.17 7.89 -9.88
C GLY A 161 14.48 8.48 -8.65
N MET A 162 14.91 9.66 -8.21
CA MET A 162 14.27 10.41 -7.12
C MET A 162 12.80 10.72 -7.44
N ALA A 163 12.51 11.21 -8.65
CA ALA A 163 11.15 11.55 -9.05
C ALA A 163 10.23 10.32 -9.11
N LEU A 164 10.70 9.21 -9.71
CA LEU A 164 9.95 7.96 -9.75
C LEU A 164 9.71 7.37 -8.36
N TYR A 165 10.71 7.47 -7.47
CA TYR A 165 10.55 7.07 -6.07
C TYR A 165 9.46 7.88 -5.38
N ILE A 166 9.47 9.22 -5.50
CA ILE A 166 8.45 10.09 -4.88
C ILE A 166 7.05 9.73 -5.42
N ILE A 167 6.90 9.62 -6.75
CA ILE A 167 5.62 9.25 -7.37
C ILE A 167 5.15 7.90 -6.85
N GLY A 168 6.00 6.87 -6.91
CA GLY A 168 5.66 5.52 -6.48
C GLY A 168 5.29 5.45 -5.00
N PHE A 169 6.03 6.15 -4.15
CA PHE A 169 5.75 6.23 -2.71
C PHE A 169 4.38 6.86 -2.46
N VAL A 170 4.13 8.03 -3.04
CA VAL A 170 2.86 8.76 -2.91
C VAL A 170 1.67 7.93 -3.40
N THR A 171 1.76 7.38 -4.61
CA THR A 171 0.68 6.61 -5.21
C THR A 171 0.39 5.33 -4.45
N TYR A 172 1.41 4.69 -3.88
CA TYR A 172 1.23 3.51 -3.03
C TYR A 172 0.55 3.83 -1.70
N GLY A 173 0.93 4.94 -1.04
CA GLY A 173 0.21 5.38 0.15
C GLY A 173 -1.28 5.64 -0.18
N ALA A 174 -1.55 6.25 -1.32
CA ALA A 174 -2.92 6.48 -1.78
C ALA A 174 -3.68 5.17 -2.02
N THR A 175 -3.08 4.18 -2.69
CA THR A 175 -3.75 2.89 -2.90
C THR A 175 -4.12 2.20 -1.59
N LEU A 176 -3.28 2.29 -0.55
CA LEU A 176 -3.60 1.72 0.77
C LEU A 176 -4.77 2.42 1.45
N VAL A 177 -4.82 3.75 1.43
CA VAL A 177 -5.91 4.53 2.04
C VAL A 177 -7.24 4.23 1.35
N PHE A 178 -7.27 4.26 0.02
CA PHE A 178 -8.50 3.99 -0.73
C PHE A 178 -8.92 2.51 -0.68
N TYR A 179 -7.97 1.59 -0.59
CA TYR A 179 -8.25 0.19 -0.32
C TYR A 179 -8.93 -0.01 1.04
N ALA A 180 -8.38 0.61 2.10
CA ALA A 180 -8.95 0.55 3.43
C ALA A 180 -10.34 1.21 3.50
N ALA A 181 -10.57 2.30 2.77
CA ALA A 181 -11.87 2.97 2.71
C ALA A 181 -12.97 2.09 2.11
N GLN A 182 -12.63 1.12 1.25
CA GLN A 182 -13.60 0.19 0.65
C GLN A 182 -14.01 -0.95 1.61
N PHE A 183 -13.21 -1.20 2.64
CA PHE A 183 -13.39 -2.33 3.56
C PHE A 183 -14.74 -2.36 4.28
N PRO A 184 -15.25 -1.26 4.89
CA PRO A 184 -16.51 -1.29 5.62
C PRO A 184 -17.68 -1.68 4.72
N THR A 185 -17.72 -1.09 3.52
CA THR A 185 -18.73 -1.36 2.49
C THR A 185 -18.67 -2.81 1.97
N LEU A 186 -17.48 -3.40 1.86
CA LEU A 186 -17.33 -4.80 1.49
C LEU A 186 -17.86 -5.72 2.59
N ALA A 187 -17.50 -5.44 3.84
CA ALA A 187 -17.92 -6.25 4.99
C ALA A 187 -19.44 -6.22 5.17
N SER A 188 -20.09 -5.06 5.01
CA SER A 188 -21.55 -4.91 5.16
C SER A 188 -22.35 -5.63 4.07
N ASN A 189 -21.77 -5.85 2.88
CA ASN A 189 -22.43 -6.52 1.76
C ASN A 189 -22.17 -8.03 1.64
N THR A 190 -21.48 -8.63 2.61
CA THR A 190 -21.28 -10.09 2.63
C THR A 190 -22.61 -10.83 2.84
N LEU A 191 -22.67 -12.08 2.38
CA LEU A 191 -23.85 -12.94 2.58
C LEU A 191 -24.19 -13.10 4.07
N HIS A 192 -23.17 -13.23 4.93
CA HIS A 192 -23.37 -13.35 6.37
C HIS A 192 -23.97 -12.06 6.97
N SER A 193 -23.41 -10.89 6.64
CA SER A 193 -23.94 -9.61 7.11
C SER A 193 -25.36 -9.32 6.62
N ARG A 194 -25.73 -9.78 5.43
CA ARG A 194 -27.12 -9.68 4.93
C ARG A 194 -28.07 -10.59 5.69
N ASN A 195 -27.68 -11.85 5.91
CA ASN A 195 -28.51 -12.77 6.71
C ASN A 195 -28.73 -12.23 8.13
N LEU A 196 -27.70 -11.65 8.77
CA LEU A 196 -27.85 -11.00 10.07
C LEU A 196 -28.83 -9.81 10.01
N ASN A 197 -28.76 -8.97 8.96
CA ASN A 197 -29.71 -7.87 8.78
C ASN A 197 -31.16 -8.39 8.54
N GLU A 198 -31.34 -9.47 7.78
CA GLU A 198 -32.66 -10.10 7.57
C GLU A 198 -33.22 -10.69 8.88
N GLU A 199 -32.37 -11.35 9.67
CA GLU A 199 -32.75 -11.88 10.98
C GLU A 199 -33.16 -10.77 11.95
N PHE A 200 -32.44 -9.63 11.93
CA PHE A 200 -32.80 -8.45 12.71
C PHE A 200 -34.14 -7.85 12.25
N GLN A 201 -34.34 -7.67 10.93
CA GLN A 201 -35.62 -7.19 10.38
C GLN A 201 -36.79 -8.11 10.72
N SER A 202 -36.54 -9.42 10.79
CA SER A 202 -37.55 -10.40 11.22
C SER A 202 -37.75 -10.49 12.74
N ASN A 203 -37.14 -9.58 13.52
CA ASN A 203 -37.15 -9.53 15.00
C ASN A 203 -36.67 -10.83 15.66
N LYS A 204 -35.77 -11.59 15.01
CA LYS A 204 -35.21 -12.84 15.55
C LYS A 204 -33.99 -12.61 16.44
N ILE A 205 -33.26 -11.51 16.22
CA ILE A 205 -32.03 -11.18 16.94
C ILE A 205 -32.10 -9.74 17.48
N THR A 206 -31.34 -9.46 18.55
CA THR A 206 -31.29 -8.13 19.17
C THR A 206 -30.35 -7.20 18.40
N LYS A 207 -30.49 -5.88 18.56
CA LYS A 207 -29.55 -4.88 18.04
C LYS A 207 -28.09 -5.17 18.45
N TRP A 208 -27.89 -5.65 19.68
CA TRP A 208 -26.58 -6.03 20.18
C TRP A 208 -25.98 -7.24 19.46
N ASP A 209 -26.79 -8.27 19.21
CA ASP A 209 -26.37 -9.47 18.49
C ASP A 209 -25.98 -9.15 17.04
N LEU A 210 -26.70 -8.21 16.39
CA LEU A 210 -26.37 -7.71 15.06
C LEU A 210 -24.99 -6.99 15.04
N GLN A 211 -24.74 -6.12 16.02
CA GLN A 211 -23.48 -5.37 16.11
C GLN A 211 -22.29 -6.32 16.33
N ILE A 212 -22.42 -7.29 17.24
CA ILE A 212 -21.41 -8.32 17.46
C ILE A 212 -21.19 -9.15 16.19
N GLY A 213 -22.26 -9.59 15.53
CA GLY A 213 -22.12 -10.38 14.29
C GLY A 213 -21.40 -9.61 13.19
N GLN A 214 -21.73 -8.33 13.00
CA GLN A 214 -21.05 -7.47 12.01
C GLN A 214 -19.59 -7.16 12.38
N SER A 215 -19.28 -6.95 13.66
CA SER A 215 -17.90 -6.73 14.11
C SER A 215 -17.04 -7.99 13.98
N LEU A 216 -17.61 -9.17 14.26
CA LEU A 216 -16.94 -10.47 14.05
C LEU A 216 -16.66 -10.74 12.57
N GLU A 217 -17.58 -10.43 11.66
CA GLU A 217 -17.31 -10.57 10.21
C GLU A 217 -16.23 -9.60 9.74
N ARG A 218 -16.27 -8.32 10.15
CA ARG A 218 -15.18 -7.37 9.86
C ARG A 218 -13.84 -7.92 10.37
N SER A 219 -13.80 -8.37 11.62
CA SER A 219 -12.59 -8.95 12.22
C SER A 219 -12.08 -10.17 11.43
N ARG A 220 -12.99 -11.08 11.04
CA ARG A 220 -12.64 -12.27 10.24
C ARG A 220 -12.02 -11.90 8.90
N ILE A 221 -12.62 -10.99 8.15
CA ILE A 221 -12.13 -10.55 6.84
C ILE A 221 -10.77 -9.86 7.00
N SER A 222 -10.62 -8.98 7.99
CA SER A 222 -9.35 -8.30 8.28
C SER A 222 -8.23 -9.26 8.65
N ASN A 223 -8.52 -10.24 9.53
CA ASN A 223 -7.54 -11.24 9.96
C ASN A 223 -7.08 -12.12 8.79
N ILE A 224 -8.00 -12.58 7.94
CA ILE A 224 -7.65 -13.37 6.75
C ILE A 224 -6.78 -12.54 5.79
N SER A 225 -7.16 -11.28 5.54
CA SER A 225 -6.37 -10.37 4.70
C SER A 225 -4.95 -10.19 5.23
N THR A 226 -4.81 -9.98 6.54
CA THR A 226 -3.52 -9.77 7.20
C THR A 226 -2.64 -11.01 7.15
N VAL A 227 -3.20 -12.19 7.45
CA VAL A 227 -2.46 -13.46 7.37
C VAL A 227 -1.99 -13.70 5.93
N HIS A 228 -2.87 -13.50 4.95
CA HIS A 228 -2.52 -13.68 3.54
C HIS A 228 -1.39 -12.72 3.13
N SER A 229 -1.48 -11.44 3.54
CA SER A 229 -0.43 -10.45 3.34
C SER A 229 0.94 -10.87 3.87
N ASN A 230 0.97 -11.34 5.12
CA ASN A 230 2.22 -11.71 5.77
C ASN A 230 2.85 -12.94 5.11
N ILE A 231 2.04 -13.86 4.61
CA ILE A 231 2.52 -14.99 3.80
C ILE A 231 3.13 -14.49 2.48
N GLY A 232 2.45 -13.57 1.78
CA GLY A 232 2.99 -12.96 0.56
C GLY A 232 4.30 -12.20 0.82
N TYR A 233 4.34 -11.42 1.91
CA TYR A 233 5.52 -10.70 2.38
C TYR A 233 6.71 -11.64 2.60
N LEU A 234 6.48 -12.74 3.34
CA LEU A 234 7.50 -13.74 3.62
C LEU A 234 8.02 -14.37 2.33
N PHE A 235 7.11 -14.75 1.42
CA PHE A 235 7.47 -15.38 0.17
C PHE A 235 8.31 -14.46 -0.73
N VAL A 236 7.89 -13.20 -0.90
CA VAL A 236 8.63 -12.19 -1.68
C VAL A 236 10.00 -11.93 -1.05
N SER A 237 10.07 -11.82 0.28
CA SER A 237 11.33 -11.63 0.99
C SER A 237 12.31 -12.80 0.79
N LEU A 238 11.82 -14.04 0.84
CA LEU A 238 12.62 -15.24 0.58
C LEU A 238 13.11 -15.28 -0.87
N LEU A 239 12.26 -14.94 -1.83
CA LEU A 239 12.63 -14.84 -3.24
C LEU A 239 13.73 -13.80 -3.44
N ASN A 240 13.59 -12.62 -2.81
CA ASN A 240 14.58 -11.55 -2.85
C ASN A 240 15.93 -11.99 -2.29
N LEU A 241 15.94 -12.62 -1.11
CA LEU A 241 17.15 -13.15 -0.51
C LEU A 241 17.80 -14.25 -1.37
N SER A 242 16.99 -15.08 -2.03
CA SER A 242 17.49 -16.14 -2.92
C SER A 242 18.25 -15.61 -4.14
N VAL A 243 17.99 -14.36 -4.55
CA VAL A 243 18.69 -13.68 -5.66
C VAL A 243 19.84 -12.84 -5.13
N LEU A 244 19.61 -12.08 -4.05
CA LEU A 244 20.59 -11.15 -3.48
C LEU A 244 21.83 -11.86 -2.91
N LEU A 245 21.65 -12.95 -2.16
CA LEU A 245 22.77 -13.67 -1.53
C LEU A 245 23.76 -14.28 -2.55
N PRO A 246 23.32 -15.02 -3.59
CA PRO A 246 24.26 -15.59 -4.55
C PRO A 246 24.82 -14.56 -5.54
N LEU A 247 24.11 -13.46 -5.83
CA LEU A 247 24.55 -12.43 -6.78
C LEU A 247 25.05 -11.14 -6.09
N ALA A 248 25.41 -11.18 -4.80
CA ALA A 248 25.83 -10.01 -4.04
C ALA A 248 26.99 -9.20 -4.67
N GLY A 249 27.85 -9.85 -5.46
CA GLY A 249 28.95 -9.19 -6.19
C GLY A 249 28.56 -8.58 -7.54
N ASN A 250 27.32 -8.73 -8.01
CA ASN A 250 26.89 -8.24 -9.31
C ASN A 250 26.29 -6.82 -9.19
N PRO A 251 26.80 -5.82 -9.93
CA PRO A 251 26.29 -4.44 -9.86
C PRO A 251 24.81 -4.30 -10.29
N HIS A 252 24.27 -5.28 -11.02
CA HIS A 252 22.88 -5.28 -11.48
C HIS A 252 21.95 -6.18 -10.65
N VAL A 253 22.41 -6.71 -9.50
CA VAL A 253 21.61 -7.61 -8.66
C VAL A 253 20.24 -7.02 -8.31
N ASN A 254 20.17 -5.73 -7.97
CA ASN A 254 18.92 -5.06 -7.66
C ASN A 254 17.97 -4.99 -8.87
N ASN A 255 18.50 -4.81 -10.08
CA ASN A 255 17.68 -4.80 -11.29
C ASN A 255 17.11 -6.20 -11.58
N TYR A 256 17.89 -7.25 -11.36
CA TYR A 256 17.43 -8.63 -11.51
C TYR A 256 16.37 -9.01 -10.48
N THR A 257 16.54 -8.58 -9.23
CA THR A 257 15.56 -8.81 -8.17
C THR A 257 14.23 -8.14 -8.51
N ILE A 258 14.25 -6.86 -8.90
CA ILE A 258 13.06 -6.13 -9.34
C ILE A 258 12.42 -6.80 -10.57
N PHE A 259 13.22 -7.24 -11.55
CA PHE A 259 12.70 -7.92 -12.75
C PHE A 259 12.01 -9.25 -12.41
N LEU A 260 12.56 -10.05 -11.50
CA LEU A 260 11.97 -11.32 -11.06
C LEU A 260 10.68 -11.10 -10.29
N GLU A 261 10.62 -10.08 -9.45
CA GLU A 261 9.38 -9.64 -8.81
C GLU A 261 8.32 -9.31 -9.87
N PHE A 262 8.65 -8.44 -10.84
CA PHE A 262 7.69 -8.02 -11.87
C PHE A 262 7.25 -9.14 -12.82
N GLY A 263 8.17 -10.02 -13.23
CA GLY A 263 7.96 -11.03 -14.27
C GLY A 263 7.26 -12.30 -13.80
N GLY A 264 7.49 -12.72 -12.55
CA GLY A 264 6.97 -13.98 -12.03
C GLY A 264 5.71 -13.82 -11.18
N LEU A 265 5.89 -13.31 -9.96
CA LEU A 265 4.84 -13.30 -8.94
C LEU A 265 3.83 -12.17 -9.14
N TYR A 266 4.32 -10.97 -9.47
CA TYR A 266 3.46 -9.80 -9.62
C TYR A 266 2.74 -9.74 -10.98
N SER A 267 3.14 -10.51 -11.99
CA SER A 267 2.33 -10.64 -13.23
C SER A 267 0.97 -11.27 -12.93
N LYS A 268 0.97 -12.34 -12.12
CA LYS A 268 -0.24 -13.08 -11.75
C LYS A 268 -1.08 -12.31 -10.72
N ASN A 269 -0.45 -11.69 -9.74
CA ASN A 269 -1.14 -10.84 -8.76
C ASN A 269 -1.74 -9.60 -9.43
N ARG A 270 -1.06 -8.94 -10.39
CA ARG A 270 -1.63 -7.79 -11.11
C ARG A 270 -2.83 -8.15 -11.99
N ALA A 271 -2.85 -9.34 -12.59
CA ALA A 271 -4.04 -9.83 -13.28
C ALA A 271 -5.21 -10.06 -12.30
N GLN A 272 -4.91 -10.50 -11.08
CA GLN A 272 -5.89 -10.64 -10.00
C GLN A 272 -6.32 -9.30 -9.41
N ASP A 273 -5.44 -8.30 -9.36
CA ASP A 273 -5.73 -6.92 -8.95
C ASP A 273 -6.61 -6.24 -10.01
N LEU A 274 -6.33 -6.45 -11.29
CA LEU A 274 -7.20 -6.00 -12.38
C LEU A 274 -8.54 -6.71 -12.34
N ALA A 275 -8.58 -7.99 -11.98
CA ALA A 275 -9.83 -8.72 -11.74
C ALA A 275 -10.58 -8.16 -10.52
N TYR A 276 -9.88 -7.84 -9.42
CA TYR A 276 -10.46 -7.16 -8.25
C TYR A 276 -11.04 -5.81 -8.64
N LEU A 277 -10.28 -5.01 -9.38
CA LEU A 277 -10.71 -3.71 -9.87
C LEU A 277 -11.93 -3.86 -10.77
N GLN A 278 -11.95 -4.81 -11.72
CA GLN A 278 -13.12 -5.08 -12.59
C GLN A 278 -14.35 -5.53 -11.81
N VAL A 279 -14.16 -6.27 -10.72
CA VAL A 279 -15.22 -6.82 -9.90
C VAL A 279 -15.78 -5.76 -8.94
N THR A 280 -14.91 -4.99 -8.29
CA THR A 280 -15.25 -3.84 -7.43
C THR A 280 -15.80 -2.64 -8.22
N ILE A 281 -15.64 -2.62 -9.55
CA ILE A 281 -16.25 -1.62 -10.43
C ILE A 281 -17.76 -1.88 -10.67
N ARG A 282 -18.34 -3.02 -10.28
CA ARG A 282 -19.80 -3.23 -10.33
C ARG A 282 -20.55 -2.38 -9.29
#